data_AF-A0A554JAT5-F1
#
_entry.id   AF-A0A554JAT5-F1
#
_cell.length_a   1.000
_cell.length_b   1.000
_cell.length_c   1.000
_cell.angle_alpha   90.00
_cell.angle_beta   90.00
_cell.angle_gamma   90.00
#
_symmetry.space_group_name_H-M   'P 1'
#
loop_
_entity.id
_entity.type
_entity.pdbx_description
1 polymer ?
#
loop_
_entity_poly.entity_id
_entity_poly.type
_entity_poly.pdbx_seq_one_letter_code
_entity_poly.pdbx_strand_id
1 'polypeptide(L)'
;VVTAADFKANADVEIMNPDLVIATLDKKGKLALEITCERGRGYVTTEMRREEKLPLGTIAIDSIFTPIKKVHYQVDNTRVGRMTNFDKVTLDIATDGSLEPTQALQMAASILIEHLAVIAGQDSPAERQAESESVATVETVEIESEAIVVKPKRSRKTEVSDVSA
;
A
#
# COMPACT_ATOMS: atom_id res chain seq x y z
N VAL A 1 20.74 -5.97 -26.55
CA VAL A 1 20.22 -6.39 -25.23
C VAL A 1 18.87 -5.70 -25.07
N VAL A 2 17.86 -6.43 -24.59
CA VAL A 2 16.52 -5.91 -24.31
C VAL A 2 16.39 -5.77 -22.80
N THR A 3 15.91 -4.62 -22.35
CA THR A 3 15.77 -4.23 -20.95
C THR A 3 14.33 -3.92 -20.60
N ALA A 4 13.99 -3.83 -19.31
CA ALA A 4 12.65 -3.46 -18.86
C ALA A 4 12.21 -2.06 -19.33
N ALA A 5 13.16 -1.15 -19.58
CA ALA A 5 12.88 0.15 -20.19
C ALA A 5 12.26 0.07 -21.59
N ASP A 6 12.40 -1.06 -22.30
CA ASP A 6 11.86 -1.24 -23.66
C ASP A 6 10.34 -1.54 -23.67
N PHE A 7 9.73 -1.79 -22.50
CA PHE A 7 8.28 -1.95 -22.40
C PHE A 7 7.52 -0.63 -22.56
N LYS A 8 6.40 -0.70 -23.27
CA LYS A 8 5.45 0.41 -23.38
C LYS A 8 4.38 0.26 -22.29
N ALA A 9 4.67 0.80 -21.10
CA ALA A 9 3.70 0.84 -20.01
C ALA A 9 2.51 1.76 -20.35
N ASN A 10 1.32 1.42 -19.86
CA ASN A 10 0.14 2.28 -19.88
C ASN A 10 0.22 3.33 -18.75
N ALA A 11 -0.74 4.26 -18.71
CA ALA A 11 -0.74 5.34 -17.71
C ALA A 11 -0.88 4.86 -16.26
N ASP A 12 -1.41 3.65 -16.05
CA ASP A 12 -1.69 3.10 -14.72
C ASP A 12 -0.53 2.26 -14.15
N VAL A 13 0.53 2.04 -14.91
CA VAL A 13 1.64 1.15 -14.54
C VAL A 13 2.96 1.91 -14.66
N GLU A 14 3.78 1.79 -13.61
CA GLU A 14 5.13 2.33 -13.58
C GLU A 14 6.14 1.18 -13.43
N ILE A 15 7.22 1.23 -14.22
CA ILE A 15 8.30 0.23 -14.17
C ILE A 15 9.39 0.74 -13.23
N MET A 16 9.54 0.08 -12.08
CA MET A 16 10.47 0.51 -11.02
C MET A 16 11.95 0.18 -11.30
N ASN A 17 12.22 -0.83 -12.15
CA ASN A 17 13.57 -1.34 -12.43
C ASN A 17 13.89 -1.38 -13.94
N PRO A 18 14.01 -0.20 -14.59
CA PRO A 18 14.15 -0.09 -16.05
C PRO A 18 15.42 -0.74 -16.62
N ASP A 19 16.46 -0.90 -15.81
CA ASP A 19 17.76 -1.48 -16.17
C ASP A 19 17.78 -3.01 -16.20
N LEU A 20 16.70 -3.67 -15.75
CA LEU A 20 16.61 -5.13 -15.73
C LEU A 20 16.77 -5.71 -17.14
N VAL A 21 17.79 -6.55 -17.33
CA VAL A 21 18.01 -7.27 -18.60
C VAL A 21 17.02 -8.42 -18.73
N ILE A 22 16.24 -8.41 -19.82
CA ILE A 22 15.23 -9.44 -20.12
C ILE A 22 15.79 -10.49 -21.07
N ALA A 23 16.43 -10.05 -22.15
CA ALA A 23 16.92 -10.94 -23.18
C ALA A 23 18.11 -10.34 -23.94
N THR A 24 18.92 -11.20 -24.54
CA THR A 24 19.95 -10.81 -25.51
C THR A 24 19.60 -11.41 -26.86
N LEU A 25 19.44 -10.55 -27.87
CA LEU A 25 19.09 -10.94 -29.23
C LEU A 25 20.35 -11.02 -30.09
N ASP A 26 20.40 -12.01 -30.98
CA ASP A 26 21.40 -12.11 -32.04
C ASP A 26 21.09 -11.14 -33.20
N LYS A 27 22.02 -10.96 -34.15
CA LYS A 27 22.00 -9.93 -35.20
C LYS A 27 20.72 -9.85 -36.04
N LYS A 28 19.92 -10.92 -36.11
CA LYS A 28 18.65 -10.99 -36.84
C LYS A 28 17.47 -11.42 -35.96
N GLY A 29 17.64 -11.45 -34.64
CA GLY A 29 16.61 -11.82 -33.68
C GLY A 29 15.50 -10.77 -33.62
N LYS A 30 14.25 -11.22 -33.58
CA LYS A 30 13.07 -10.38 -33.31
C LYS A 30 12.38 -10.93 -32.07
N LEU A 31 11.97 -10.04 -31.18
CA LEU A 31 11.26 -10.37 -29.96
C LEU A 31 9.98 -9.54 -29.90
N ALA A 32 8.85 -10.21 -29.76
CA ALA A 32 7.56 -9.60 -29.47
C ALA A 32 7.04 -10.24 -28.20
N LEU A 33 6.79 -9.42 -27.18
CA LEU A 33 6.31 -9.83 -25.86
C LEU A 33 5.12 -8.97 -25.50
N GLU A 34 4.10 -9.62 -24.96
CA GLU A 34 2.94 -9.00 -24.33
C GLU A 34 2.87 -9.53 -22.90
N ILE A 35 2.70 -8.63 -21.94
CA ILE A 35 2.67 -8.97 -20.51
C ILE A 35 1.39 -8.40 -19.92
N THR A 36 0.68 -9.25 -19.19
CA THR A 36 -0.49 -8.85 -18.40
C THR A 36 -0.06 -8.68 -16.95
N CYS A 37 -0.32 -7.50 -16.40
CA CYS A 37 -0.07 -7.19 -14.99
C CYS A 37 -1.41 -7.03 -14.26
N GLU A 38 -1.50 -7.55 -13.04
CA GLU A 38 -2.69 -7.50 -12.19
C GLU A 38 -2.33 -7.02 -10.79
N ARG A 39 -3.32 -6.48 -10.06
CA ARG A 39 -3.17 -6.18 -8.64
C ARG A 39 -3.63 -7.39 -7.84
N GLY A 40 -2.78 -7.84 -6.92
CA GLY A 40 -3.07 -8.98 -6.06
C GLY A 40 -2.42 -8.84 -4.69
N ARG A 41 -2.45 -9.91 -3.90
CA ARG A 41 -1.82 -9.96 -2.58
C ARG A 41 -1.02 -11.25 -2.43
N GLY A 42 0.14 -11.15 -1.78
CA GLY A 42 0.98 -12.31 -1.47
C GLY A 42 1.61 -12.95 -2.71
N TYR A 43 1.54 -14.27 -2.76
CA TYR A 43 2.12 -15.10 -3.81
C TYR A 43 1.06 -16.04 -4.36
N VAL A 44 0.91 -16.07 -5.69
CA VAL A 44 -0.05 -16.92 -6.38
C VAL A 44 0.71 -17.77 -7.40
N THR A 45 0.66 -19.08 -7.22
CA THR A 45 1.27 -20.02 -8.17
C THR A 45 0.41 -20.12 -9.42
N THR A 46 1.06 -20.48 -10.51
CA THR A 46 0.42 -20.78 -11.80
C THR A 46 -0.68 -21.84 -11.67
N GLU A 47 -0.52 -22.80 -10.75
CA GLU A 47 -1.50 -23.87 -10.53
C GLU A 47 -2.83 -23.37 -9.96
N MET A 48 -2.80 -22.33 -9.12
CA MET A 48 -3.99 -21.73 -8.54
C MET A 48 -4.80 -20.92 -9.58
N ARG A 49 -4.21 -20.58 -10.72
CA ARG A 49 -4.83 -19.82 -11.81
C ARG A 49 -5.41 -20.66 -12.95
N ARG A 50 -5.40 -22.01 -12.82
CA ARG A 50 -5.80 -22.91 -13.93
C ARG A 50 -7.23 -22.70 -14.46
N GLU A 51 -8.11 -22.05 -13.71
CA GLU A 51 -9.48 -21.74 -14.13
C GLU A 51 -9.57 -20.50 -15.04
N GLU A 52 -8.49 -19.71 -15.14
CA GLU A 52 -8.43 -18.54 -16.02
C GLU A 52 -8.42 -18.98 -17.50
N LYS A 53 -9.35 -18.44 -18.29
CA LYS A 53 -9.41 -18.67 -19.74
C LYS A 53 -8.32 -17.85 -20.43
N LEU A 54 -7.09 -18.36 -20.41
CA LEU A 54 -5.96 -17.73 -21.06
C LEU A 54 -5.99 -17.95 -22.58
N PRO A 55 -5.66 -16.93 -23.40
CA PRO A 55 -5.51 -17.08 -24.84
C PRO A 55 -4.47 -18.15 -25.20
N LEU A 56 -4.68 -18.81 -26.34
CA LEU A 56 -3.71 -19.76 -26.88
C LEU A 56 -2.36 -19.07 -27.12
N GLY A 57 -1.29 -19.71 -26.64
CA GLY A 57 0.08 -19.18 -26.73
C GLY A 57 0.53 -18.37 -25.52
N THR A 58 -0.32 -18.17 -24.51
CA THR A 58 0.06 -17.53 -23.24
C THR A 58 0.88 -18.49 -22.39
N ILE A 59 2.03 -18.03 -21.90
CA ILE A 59 2.84 -18.74 -20.90
C ILE A 59 2.49 -18.14 -19.55
N ALA A 60 1.79 -18.91 -18.72
CA ALA A 60 1.50 -18.50 -17.36
C ALA A 60 2.76 -18.60 -16.49
N ILE A 61 2.95 -17.58 -15.65
CA ILE A 61 4.04 -17.49 -14.67
C ILE A 61 3.46 -17.24 -13.29
N ASP A 62 4.25 -17.56 -12.27
CA ASP A 62 3.87 -17.28 -10.89
C ASP A 62 3.80 -15.77 -10.64
N SER A 63 2.79 -15.34 -9.89
CA SER A 63 2.61 -13.93 -9.54
C SER A 63 3.10 -13.66 -8.13
N ILE A 64 4.15 -12.83 -8.06
CA ILE A 64 4.67 -12.28 -6.82
C ILE A 64 4.07 -10.87 -6.68
N PHE A 65 3.05 -10.73 -5.84
CA PHE A 65 2.41 -9.44 -5.57
C PHE A 65 2.96 -8.75 -4.32
N THR A 66 3.65 -9.50 -3.47
CA THR A 66 4.26 -8.95 -2.26
C THR A 66 5.48 -8.10 -2.59
N PRO A 67 5.55 -6.83 -2.14
CA PRO A 67 6.76 -6.01 -2.27
C PRO A 67 7.85 -6.41 -1.26
N ILE A 68 7.56 -7.39 -0.37
CA ILE A 68 8.47 -7.85 0.67
C ILE A 68 9.24 -9.07 0.17
N LYS A 69 10.56 -8.97 0.12
CA LYS A 69 11.47 -10.05 -0.31
C LYS A 69 11.87 -10.95 0.85
N LYS A 70 12.16 -10.37 2.01
CA LYS A 70 12.60 -11.13 3.20
C LYS A 70 12.27 -10.37 4.47
N VAL A 71 11.85 -11.10 5.50
CA VAL A 71 11.71 -10.60 6.86
C VAL A 71 12.46 -11.54 7.79
N HIS A 72 13.22 -10.98 8.72
CA HIS A 72 13.87 -11.69 9.80
C HIS A 72 13.60 -10.93 11.11
N TYR A 73 13.48 -11.64 12.22
CA TYR A 73 13.35 -11.02 13.53
C TYR A 73 14.17 -11.79 14.56
N GLN A 74 14.68 -11.05 15.54
CA GLN A 74 15.40 -11.59 16.68
C GLN A 74 14.85 -10.96 17.96
N VAL A 75 14.70 -11.79 19.00
CA VAL A 75 14.26 -11.38 20.33
C VAL A 75 15.39 -11.61 21.31
N ASP A 76 15.84 -10.55 21.96
CA ASP A 76 16.92 -10.59 22.95
C ASP A 76 16.42 -10.04 24.29
N ASN A 77 16.89 -10.61 25.41
CA ASN A 77 16.63 -10.05 26.72
C ASN A 77 17.35 -8.70 26.86
N THR A 78 16.66 -7.69 27.35
CA THR A 78 17.24 -6.37 27.61
C THR A 78 16.99 -5.91 29.04
N ARG A 79 18.00 -5.23 29.59
CA ARG A 79 17.90 -4.60 30.92
C ARG A 79 17.51 -3.15 30.73
N VAL A 80 16.36 -2.77 31.28
CA VAL A 80 15.90 -1.38 31.34
C VAL A 80 16.00 -0.91 32.79
N GLY A 81 17.00 -0.07 33.07
CA GLY A 81 17.29 0.37 34.43
C GLY A 81 17.68 -0.78 35.36
N ARG A 82 16.88 -1.02 36.40
CA ARG A 82 17.12 -2.13 37.37
C ARG A 82 16.41 -3.44 37.00
N MET A 83 15.48 -3.41 36.04
CA MET A 83 14.67 -4.56 35.63
C MET A 83 15.30 -5.27 34.42
N THR A 84 15.28 -6.61 34.41
CA THR A 84 15.92 -7.45 33.37
C THR A 84 14.96 -8.27 32.53
N ASN A 85 13.65 -8.09 32.72
CA ASN A 85 12.61 -8.91 32.11
C ASN A 85 11.94 -8.23 30.91
N PHE A 86 12.65 -7.35 30.22
CA PHE A 86 12.16 -6.74 28.99
C PHE A 86 12.73 -7.48 27.79
N ASP A 87 11.93 -7.60 26.75
CA ASP A 87 12.36 -8.14 25.46
C ASP A 87 12.67 -6.99 24.50
N LYS A 88 13.79 -7.09 23.79
CA LYS A 88 14.11 -6.26 22.64
C LYS A 88 13.84 -7.05 21.38
N VAL A 89 12.95 -6.55 20.53
CA VAL A 89 12.70 -7.12 19.21
C VAL A 89 13.45 -6.31 18.16
N THR A 90 14.27 -6.98 17.36
CA THR A 90 14.94 -6.39 16.20
C THR A 90 14.34 -7.02 14.94
N LEU A 91 13.87 -6.19 13.99
CA LEU A 91 13.32 -6.64 12.71
C LEU A 91 14.21 -6.19 11.56
N ASP A 92 14.57 -7.11 10.68
CA ASP A 92 15.25 -6.85 9.42
C ASP A 92 14.27 -7.11 8.27
N ILE A 93 13.91 -6.06 7.54
CA ILE A 93 12.93 -6.12 6.44
C ILE A 93 13.62 -5.69 5.15
N ALA A 94 13.59 -6.57 4.14
CA ALA A 94 14.07 -6.29 2.80
C ALA A 94 12.88 -6.20 1.81
N THR A 95 12.75 -5.08 1.13
CA THR A 95 11.72 -4.84 0.11
C THR A 95 12.32 -4.85 -1.30
N ASP A 96 11.46 -4.88 -2.32
CA ASP A 96 11.84 -4.83 -3.72
C ASP A 96 12.06 -3.41 -4.27
N GLY A 97 11.78 -2.39 -3.46
CA GLY A 97 11.86 -0.97 -3.83
C GLY A 97 10.51 -0.36 -4.20
N SER A 98 9.46 -1.16 -4.40
CA SER A 98 8.10 -0.67 -4.70
C SER A 98 7.41 -0.04 -3.47
N LEU A 99 7.88 -0.40 -2.27
CA LEU A 99 7.37 0.11 -0.99
C LEU A 99 8.52 0.24 0.02
N GLU A 100 8.54 1.34 0.76
CA GLU A 100 9.53 1.56 1.83
C GLU A 100 9.29 0.57 2.99
N PRO A 101 10.35 -0.01 3.61
CA PRO A 101 10.19 -0.98 4.70
C PRO A 101 9.37 -0.45 5.89
N THR A 102 9.52 0.84 6.22
CA THR A 102 8.76 1.48 7.29
C THR A 102 7.28 1.58 6.96
N GLN A 103 6.94 1.92 5.71
CA GLN A 103 5.55 1.98 5.25
C GLN A 103 4.92 0.59 5.24
N ALA A 104 5.66 -0.42 4.77
CA ALA A 104 5.24 -1.81 4.82
C ALA A 104 4.89 -2.27 6.25
N LEU A 105 5.74 -1.92 7.23
CA LEU A 105 5.50 -2.25 8.64
C LEU A 105 4.26 -1.53 9.20
N GLN A 106 4.05 -0.26 8.85
CA GLN A 106 2.86 0.49 9.24
C GLN A 106 1.58 -0.14 8.67
N MET A 107 1.59 -0.49 7.38
CA MET A 107 0.46 -1.18 6.74
C MET A 107 0.17 -2.52 7.41
N ALA A 108 1.21 -3.31 7.70
CA ALA A 108 1.05 -4.59 8.39
C ALA A 108 0.46 -4.43 9.80
N ALA A 109 0.91 -3.42 10.55
CA ALA A 109 0.37 -3.12 11.88
C ALA A 109 -1.11 -2.69 11.82
N SER A 110 -1.48 -1.82 10.87
CA SER A 110 -2.88 -1.41 10.68
C SER A 110 -3.78 -2.60 10.35
N ILE A 111 -3.37 -3.44 9.40
CA ILE A 111 -4.11 -4.66 9.04
C ILE A 111 -4.27 -5.59 10.25
N LEU A 112 -3.21 -5.77 11.05
CA LEU A 112 -3.27 -6.60 12.26
C LEU A 112 -4.25 -6.04 13.30
N ILE A 113 -4.23 -4.72 13.53
CA ILE A 113 -5.15 -4.05 14.45
C ILE A 113 -6.59 -4.20 13.98
N GLU A 114 -6.87 -4.04 12.68
CA GLU A 114 -8.21 -4.24 12.10
C GLU A 114 -8.73 -5.65 12.39
N HIS A 115 -7.90 -6.68 12.23
CA HIS A 115 -8.30 -8.06 12.53
C HIS A 115 -8.52 -8.30 14.02
N LEU A 116 -7.69 -7.71 14.89
CA LEU A 116 -7.86 -7.81 16.34
C LEU A 116 -9.08 -7.06 16.86
N ALA A 117 -9.48 -5.95 16.23
CA ALA A 117 -10.66 -5.18 16.60
C ALA A 117 -11.95 -6.02 16.51
N VAL A 118 -12.08 -6.82 15.44
CA VAL A 118 -13.19 -7.76 15.26
C VAL A 118 -13.26 -8.76 16.42
N ILE A 119 -12.11 -9.31 16.85
CA ILE A 119 -12.03 -10.25 17.98
C ILE A 119 -12.37 -9.56 19.30
N ALA A 120 -11.99 -8.29 19.46
CA ALA A 120 -12.30 -7.49 20.64
C ALA A 120 -13.77 -7.04 20.73
N GLY A 121 -14.60 -7.38 19.75
CA GLY A 121 -16.01 -6.96 19.69
C GLY A 121 -16.18 -5.46 19.43
N GLN A 122 -15.18 -4.82 18.82
CA GLN A 122 -15.29 -3.47 18.30
C GLN A 122 -15.67 -3.54 16.83
N ASP A 123 -16.54 -2.64 16.38
CA ASP A 123 -16.82 -2.50 14.95
C ASP A 123 -15.50 -2.22 14.23
N SER A 124 -15.25 -2.98 13.15
CA SER A 124 -14.02 -2.86 12.39
C SER A 124 -13.87 -1.42 11.90
N PRO A 125 -12.66 -0.84 11.89
CA PRO A 125 -12.43 0.46 11.24
C PRO A 125 -12.96 0.51 9.80
N ALA A 126 -12.98 -0.63 9.10
CA ALA A 126 -13.55 -0.78 7.76
C ALA A 126 -15.07 -0.61 7.71
N GLU A 127 -15.80 -1.06 8.74
CA GLU A 127 -17.26 -0.88 8.85
C GLU A 127 -17.61 0.59 9.12
N ARG A 128 -16.80 1.29 9.93
CA ARG A 128 -16.98 2.73 10.21
C ARG A 128 -16.72 3.60 8.98
N GLN A 129 -15.78 3.21 8.11
CA GLN A 129 -15.52 3.92 6.86
C GLN A 129 -16.66 3.70 5.85
N ALA A 130 -17.18 2.48 5.72
CA ALA A 130 -18.33 2.18 4.87
C ALA A 130 -19.60 2.92 5.32
N GLU A 131 -19.83 3.05 6.63
CA GLU A 131 -20.93 3.86 7.17
C GLU A 131 -20.73 5.36 6.87
N SER A 132 -19.51 5.88 7.02
CA SER A 132 -19.23 7.30 6.76
C SER A 132 -19.38 7.73 5.28
N GLU A 133 -19.11 6.83 4.32
CA GLU A 133 -19.35 7.10 2.89
C GLU A 133 -20.83 6.98 2.52
N SER A 134 -21.60 6.12 3.19
CA SER A 134 -23.04 5.97 2.93
C SER A 134 -23.89 7.15 3.41
N VAL A 135 -23.43 7.89 4.43
CA VAL A 135 -24.11 9.09 4.96
C VAL A 135 -23.89 10.32 4.07
N ALA A 136 -22.83 10.36 3.25
CA ALA A 136 -22.50 11.52 2.43
C ALA A 136 -23.38 11.70 1.16
N THR A 137 -24.26 10.74 0.82
CA THR A 137 -24.94 10.73 -0.50
C THR A 137 -26.42 11.13 -0.48
N VAL A 138 -27.06 11.46 0.65
CA VAL A 138 -28.48 11.90 0.62
C VAL A 138 -28.75 13.06 1.56
N GLU A 139 -28.64 14.28 1.03
CA GLU A 139 -29.70 15.31 1.04
C GLU A 139 -29.24 16.48 0.15
N THR A 140 -29.50 16.39 -1.15
CA THR A 140 -29.59 17.57 -2.02
C THR A 140 -30.81 18.38 -1.60
N VAL A 141 -30.59 19.43 -0.82
CA VAL A 141 -31.61 20.47 -0.63
C VAL A 141 -31.53 21.40 -1.84
N GLU A 142 -32.58 21.42 -2.67
CA GLU A 142 -32.76 22.43 -3.70
C GLU A 142 -32.90 23.80 -3.02
N ILE A 143 -31.92 24.69 -3.25
CA ILE A 143 -31.97 26.07 -2.79
C ILE A 143 -32.36 26.94 -3.99
N GLU A 144 -33.61 27.40 -4.03
CA GLU A 144 -33.96 28.58 -4.83
C GLU A 144 -33.32 29.82 -4.22
N SER A 145 -32.72 30.61 -5.10
CA SER A 145 -31.83 31.74 -4.84
C SER A 145 -32.52 32.94 -4.19
N GLU A 146 -31.92 33.51 -3.13
CA GLU A 146 -31.91 34.96 -2.95
C GLU A 146 -30.73 35.44 -2.07
N ALA A 147 -30.42 36.72 -2.23
CA ALA A 147 -29.10 37.32 -2.17
C ALA A 147 -28.38 37.36 -0.81
N ILE A 148 -27.05 37.37 -0.91
CA ILE A 148 -26.04 37.50 0.15
C ILE A 148 -26.06 38.91 0.77
N VAL A 149 -26.11 39.00 2.11
CA VAL A 149 -25.64 40.17 2.87
C VAL A 149 -24.62 39.74 3.91
N VAL A 150 -23.32 39.93 3.61
CA VAL A 150 -22.23 39.70 4.54
C VAL A 150 -22.09 40.90 5.49
N LYS A 151 -22.20 40.68 6.81
CA LYS A 151 -21.70 41.61 7.82
C LYS A 151 -20.41 41.03 8.44
N PRO A 152 -19.31 41.79 8.54
CA PRO A 152 -18.03 41.26 8.99
C PRO A 152 -18.04 41.03 10.52
N LYS A 153 -17.74 39.81 10.98
CA LYS A 153 -17.49 39.52 12.39
C LYS A 153 -16.00 39.59 12.72
N ARG A 154 -15.70 40.33 13.78
CA ARG A 154 -14.40 40.76 14.32
C ARG A 154 -13.39 39.62 14.51
N SER A 155 -12.13 39.91 14.18
CA SER A 155 -10.97 39.12 14.56
C SER A 155 -10.82 39.07 16.09
N ARG A 156 -10.63 37.87 16.64
CA ARG A 156 -10.27 37.67 18.05
C ARG A 156 -8.76 37.44 18.11
N LYS A 157 -8.06 38.32 18.82
CA LYS A 157 -6.60 38.27 19.05
C LYS A 157 -6.25 37.02 19.85
N THR A 158 -5.19 36.32 19.43
CA THR A 158 -4.49 35.31 20.22
C THR A 158 -3.54 36.05 21.16
N GLU A 159 -3.74 35.91 22.48
CA GLU A 159 -2.72 36.25 23.48
C GLU A 159 -1.89 35.01 23.78
N VAL A 160 -0.59 35.11 23.54
CA VAL A 160 0.42 34.15 23.99
C VAL A 160 0.78 34.58 25.42
N SER A 161 0.65 33.68 26.39
CA SER A 161 1.20 33.90 27.73
C SER A 161 2.39 32.98 27.95
N ASP A 162 3.53 33.63 28.19
CA ASP A 162 4.74 33.06 28.73
C ASP A 162 4.46 32.25 30.00
N VAL A 163 5.09 31.07 30.12
CA VAL A 163 5.57 30.59 31.42
C VAL A 163 6.93 29.92 31.23
N SER A 164 7.97 30.67 31.57
CA SER A 164 9.30 30.19 31.92
C SER A 164 9.32 29.69 33.36
N ALA A 165 9.86 28.49 33.60
CA ALA A 165 10.66 28.07 34.76
C ALA A 165 11.25 26.69 34.51
#